data_AF-A0A1Y3NLN0-F1
#
_entry.id   AF-A0A1Y3NLN0-F1
#
_cell.length_a   1.000
_cell.length_b   1.000
_cell.length_c   1.000
_cell.angle_alpha   90.00
_cell.angle_beta   90.00
_cell.angle_gamma   90.00
#
_symmetry.space_group_name_H-M   'P 1'
#
loop_
_entity.id
_entity.type
_entity.pdbx_description
1 polymer ?
#
loop_
_entity_poly.entity_id
_entity_poly.type
_entity_poly.pdbx_seq_one_letter_code
_entity_poly.pdbx_strand_id
1 'polypeptide(L)'
;DDNISIFEVDGRKNKIYCQNLCLLSKLFLDHKTLYYDVEPFLFYIMTLPRNQGYKFIGYFSKEKQCESGYNLSCLLTLPIYQRKGL
;
A
#
# COMPACT_ATOMS: atom_id res chain seq x y z
N ASP A 1 -13.57 16.10 7.71
CA ASP A 1 -12.83 14.88 7.34
C ASP A 1 -11.89 15.22 6.21
N ASP A 2 -10.59 15.10 6.44
CA ASP A 2 -9.60 15.31 5.39
C ASP A 2 -10.00 14.44 4.19
N ASN A 3 -9.94 15.02 2.99
CA ASN A 3 -10.55 14.50 1.77
C ASN A 3 -9.82 13.25 1.23
N ILE A 4 -9.52 12.27 2.09
CA ILE A 4 -8.70 11.09 1.83
C ILE A 4 -9.44 10.15 0.87
N SER A 5 -8.72 9.65 -0.13
CA SER A 5 -9.22 8.63 -1.05
C SER A 5 -8.41 7.36 -0.89
N ILE A 6 -9.10 6.22 -0.82
CA ILE A 6 -8.49 4.88 -0.77
C ILE A 6 -8.81 4.16 -2.07
N PHE A 7 -7.76 3.66 -2.74
CA PHE A 7 -7.90 2.85 -3.96
C PHE A 7 -7.54 1.39 -3.66
N GLU A 8 -8.44 0.47 -3.97
CA GLU A 8 -8.14 -0.96 -3.96
C GLU A 8 -7.46 -1.34 -5.29
N VAL A 9 -6.27 -1.93 -5.19
CA VAL A 9 -5.45 -2.34 -6.32
C VAL A 9 -5.12 -3.83 -6.19
N ASP A 10 -5.57 -4.60 -7.17
CA ASP A 10 -5.29 -6.03 -7.27
C ASP A 10 -3.87 -6.25 -7.84
N GLY A 11 -2.99 -6.91 -7.09
CA GLY A 11 -1.63 -7.22 -7.50
C GLY A 11 -1.52 -8.14 -8.72
N ARG A 12 -2.54 -8.96 -8.99
CA ARG A 12 -2.64 -9.77 -10.22
C ARG A 12 -2.99 -8.92 -11.43
N LYS A 13 -3.87 -7.92 -11.28
CA LYS A 13 -4.29 -7.04 -12.39
C LYS A 13 -3.27 -5.93 -12.67
N ASN A 14 -2.61 -5.42 -11.63
CA ASN A 14 -1.67 -4.29 -11.71
C ASN A 14 -0.28 -4.66 -11.18
N LYS A 15 0.30 -5.72 -11.74
CA LYS A 15 1.56 -6.33 -11.26
C LYS A 15 2.71 -5.33 -11.15
N ILE A 16 2.99 -4.57 -12.21
CA ILE A 16 4.11 -3.61 -12.25
C ILE A 16 3.94 -2.52 -11.18
N TYR A 17 2.74 -1.96 -11.04
CA TYR A 17 2.47 -0.94 -10.03
C TYR A 17 2.72 -1.47 -8.61
N CYS A 18 2.21 -2.67 -8.31
CA CYS A 18 2.35 -3.29 -6.99
C CYS A 18 3.80 -3.69 -6.69
N GLN A 19 4.56 -4.15 -7.70
CA GLN A 19 6.00 -4.43 -7.56
C GLN A 19 6.78 -3.15 -7.26
N ASN A 20 6.54 -2.08 -8.02
CA ASN A 20 7.18 -0.77 -7.77
C ASN A 20 6.84 -0.25 -6.38
N LEU A 21 5.59 -0.39 -5.94
CA LEU A 21 5.16 -0.02 -4.60
C LEU A 21 5.86 -0.87 -3.53
N CYS A 22 6.00 -2.18 -3.73
CA CYS A 22 6.72 -3.05 -2.81
C CYS A 22 8.20 -2.69 -2.70
N LEU A 23 8.86 -2.37 -3.82
CA LEU A 23 10.25 -1.92 -3.85
C LEU A 23 10.44 -0.59 -3.12
N LEU A 24 9.56 0.40 -3.38
CA LEU A 24 9.53 1.65 -2.63
C LEU A 24 9.39 1.39 -1.13
N SER A 25 8.51 0.47 -0.76
CA SER A 25 8.19 0.17 0.64
C SER A 25 9.33 -0.55 1.36
N LYS A 26 10.11 -1.37 0.65
CA LYS A 26 11.28 -2.07 1.21
C LYS A 26 12.36 -1.11 1.72
N LEU A 27 12.42 0.11 1.17
CA LEU A 27 13.32 1.17 1.66
C LEU A 27 12.99 1.62 3.09
N PHE A 28 11.74 1.42 3.53
CA PHE A 28 11.25 1.89 4.83
C PHE A 28 10.77 0.75 5.75
N LEU A 29 10.58 -0.46 5.22
CA LEU A 29 10.15 -1.65 5.95
C LEU A 29 11.26 -2.69 5.96
N ASP A 30 11.84 -2.92 7.13
CA ASP A 30 12.96 -3.86 7.26
C ASP A 30 12.51 -5.30 6.98
N HIS A 31 11.42 -5.74 7.61
CA HIS A 31 10.90 -7.11 7.54
C HIS A 31 10.00 -7.41 6.34
N LYS A 32 9.97 -6.56 5.30
CA LYS A 32 9.23 -6.87 4.07
C LYS A 32 9.99 -7.88 3.21
N THR A 33 9.45 -9.08 3.05
CA THR A 33 10.10 -10.21 2.36
C THR A 33 9.62 -10.43 0.93
N LEU A 34 8.37 -10.06 0.61
CA LEU A 34 7.77 -10.27 -0.70
C LEU A 34 7.65 -8.96 -1.47
N TYR A 35 8.30 -8.90 -2.63
CA TYR A 35 8.33 -7.71 -3.50
C TYR A 35 8.05 -7.99 -4.98
N TYR A 36 8.28 -9.22 -5.47
CA TYR A 36 7.95 -9.60 -6.86
C TYR A 36 6.66 -10.41 -6.98
N ASP A 37 6.37 -11.29 -6.02
CA ASP A 37 5.15 -12.12 -5.97
C ASP A 37 4.01 -11.35 -5.31
N VAL A 38 3.37 -10.48 -6.09
CA VAL A 38 2.33 -9.54 -5.63
C VAL A 38 0.91 -10.03 -5.93
N GLU A 39 0.77 -11.05 -6.78
CA GLU A 39 -0.51 -11.61 -7.23
C GLU A 39 -1.43 -12.12 -6.11
N PRO A 40 -0.93 -12.67 -4.99
CA PRO A 40 -1.75 -13.07 -3.86
C PRO A 40 -2.35 -11.89 -3.06
N PHE A 41 -1.91 -10.66 -3.30
CA PHE A 41 -2.22 -9.51 -2.45
C PHE A 41 -3.20 -8.53 -3.11
N LEU A 42 -4.00 -7.89 -2.25
CA LEU A 42 -4.70 -6.63 -2.49
C LEU A 42 -3.92 -5.50 -1.82
N PHE A 43 -3.86 -4.36 -2.47
CA PHE A 43 -3.18 -3.16 -1.98
C PHE A 43 -4.20 -2.04 -1.85
N TYR A 44 -4.31 -1.44 -0.66
CA TYR A 44 -5.19 -0.33 -0.36
C TYR A 44 -4.36 0.94 -0.28
N ILE A 45 -4.41 1.75 -1.33
CA ILE A 45 -3.56 2.92 -1.53
C ILE A 45 -4.26 4.15 -0.96
N MET A 46 -3.66 4.76 0.06
CA MET A 46 -4.17 5.97 0.69
C MET A 46 -3.57 7.22 0.01
N THR A 47 -4.44 8.18 -0.32
CA THR A 47 -4.06 9.38 -1.06
C THR A 47 -4.76 10.64 -0.56
N LEU A 48 -4.13 11.79 -0.78
CA LEU A 48 -4.76 13.12 -0.65
C LEU A 48 -5.03 13.71 -2.04
N PRO A 49 -6.21 14.30 -2.27
CA PRO A 49 -6.51 15.01 -3.50
C PRO A 49 -5.64 16.26 -3.59
N ARG A 50 -5.22 16.57 -4.81
CA ARG A 50 -4.57 17.82 -5.19
C ARG A 50 -5.34 18.46 -6.34
N ASN A 51 -5.00 19.71 -6.66
CA ASN A 51 -5.61 20.44 -7.78
C ASN A 51 -5.58 19.64 -9.10
N GLN A 52 -4.59 18.75 -9.27
CA GLN A 52 -4.54 17.77 -10.35
C GLN A 52 -4.10 16.41 -9.79
N GLY A 53 -5.05 15.48 -9.64
CA GLY A 53 -4.79 14.10 -9.26
C GLY A 53 -4.68 13.84 -7.75
N TYR A 54 -3.89 12.83 -7.40
CA TYR A 54 -3.81 12.27 -6.05
C TYR A 54 -2.36 12.15 -5.60
N LYS A 55 -2.07 12.61 -4.39
CA LYS A 55 -0.75 12.47 -3.77
C LYS A 55 -0.75 11.24 -2.88
N PHE A 56 0.15 10.31 -3.18
CA PHE A 56 0.36 9.09 -2.39
C PHE A 56 0.81 9.43 -0.96
N ILE A 57 0.12 8.87 0.04
CA ILE A 57 0.44 9.02 1.46
C ILE A 57 1.12 7.75 1.97
N GLY A 58 0.55 6.61 1.59
CA GLY A 58 0.84 5.33 2.21
C GLY A 58 -0.08 4.26 1.66
N TYR A 59 0.09 3.04 2.15
CA TYR A 59 -0.76 1.93 1.77
C TYR A 59 -0.76 0.87 2.87
N PHE A 60 -1.73 -0.03 2.78
CA PHE A 60 -1.58 -1.35 3.37
C PHE A 60 -1.84 -2.45 2.35
N SER A 61 -1.21 -3.61 2.52
CA SER A 61 -1.49 -4.81 1.73
C SER A 61 -2.18 -5.88 2.56
N LYS A 62 -3.01 -6.67 1.90
CA LYS A 62 -3.78 -7.77 2.49
C LYS A 62 -3.72 -8.97 1.57
N GLU A 63 -3.47 -10.16 2.11
CA GLU A 63 -3.60 -11.41 1.36
C GLU A 63 -5.07 -11.67 0.99
N LYS A 64 -5.31 -12.08 -0.25
CA LYS A 64 -6.65 -12.44 -0.73
C LYS A 64 -7.22 -13.65 0.01
N GLN A 65 -6.36 -14.59 0.34
CA GLN A 65 -6.65 -15.80 1.10
C GLN A 65 -5.58 -15.91 2.17
N CYS A 66 -5.97 -15.80 3.44
CA CYS A 66 -5.06 -15.92 4.57
C CYS A 66 -5.65 -16.95 5.54
N GLU A 67 -4.98 -18.10 5.70
CA GLU A 67 -5.43 -19.17 6.59
C GLU A 67 -5.40 -18.76 8.06
N SER A 68 -4.44 -17.91 8.42
CA SER A 68 -4.27 -17.36 9.78
C SER A 68 -5.23 -16.19 10.09
N GLY A 69 -6.03 -15.75 9.12
CA GLY A 69 -7.02 -14.68 9.30
C GLY A 69 -6.45 -13.25 9.42
N TYR A 70 -5.19 -13.03 9.04
CA TYR A 70 -4.61 -11.68 9.06
C TYR A 70 -5.28 -10.77 8.02
N ASN A 71 -5.73 -9.60 8.47
CA ASN A 71 -6.30 -8.57 7.60
C ASN A 71 -5.25 -7.57 7.09
N LEU A 72 -4.00 -7.70 7.55
CA LEU A 72 -2.89 -6.80 7.29
C LEU A 72 -1.58 -7.57 7.11
N SER A 73 -0.92 -7.39 5.96
CA SER A 73 0.39 -7.99 5.66
C SER A 73 1.52 -6.96 5.77
N CYS A 74 1.34 -5.76 5.22
CA CYS A 74 2.29 -4.65 5.34
C CYS A 74 1.49 -3.35 5.48
N LEU A 75 1.98 -2.43 6.30
CA LEU A 75 1.47 -1.06 6.42
C LEU A 75 2.65 -0.10 6.25
N LEU A 76 2.47 0.93 5.44
CA LEU A 76 3.44 2.00 5.30
C LEU A 76 2.72 3.34 5.19
N THR A 77 3.16 4.28 6.02
CA THR A 77 2.96 5.71 5.81
C THR A 77 4.30 6.31 5.41
N LEU A 78 4.35 7.03 4.29
CA LEU A 78 5.58 7.68 3.84
C LEU A 78 6.15 8.58 4.94
N PRO A 79 7.49 8.67 5.10
CA PRO A 79 8.10 9.44 6.18
C PRO A 79 7.59 10.88 6.33
N ILE A 80 7.35 11.58 5.21
CA ILE A 80 6.84 12.96 5.18
C ILE A 80 5.40 13.13 5.70
N TYR A 81 4.69 12.03 5.88
CA TYR A 81 3.30 11.95 6.34
C TYR A 81 3.14 11.27 7.71
N GLN A 82 4.22 10.77 8.31
CA GLN A 82 4.15 10.12 9.61
C GLN A 82 3.84 11.11 10.75
N ARG A 83 3.29 10.58 11.85
CA ARG A 83 2.95 11.32 13.08
C ARG A 83 1.94 12.47 12.89
N LYS A 84 1.08 12.36 11.86
CA LYS A 84 0.01 13.32 11.55
C LYS A 84 -1.41 12.79 11.82
N GLY A 85 -1.54 11.58 12.38
CA GLY A 85 -2.84 10.95 12.64
C GLY A 85 -3.58 10.47 11.39
N LEU A 86 -2.84 10.26 10.29
CA LEU A 86 -3.32 9.67 9.03
C LEU A 86 -3.45 8.15 9.13
#